data_AF-A0A8T5QNS5-F1
#
_entry.id   AF-A0A8T5QNS5-F1
#
_cell.length_a   1.000
_cell.length_b   1.000
_cell.length_c   1.000
_cell.angle_alpha   90.00
_cell.angle_beta   90.00
_cell.angle_gamma   90.00
#
_symmetry.space_group_name_H-M   'P 1'
#
loop_
_entity.id
_entity.type
_entity.pdbx_description
1 polymer ?
#
loop_
_entity_poly.entity_id
_entity_poly.type
_entity_poly.pdbx_seq_one_letter_code
_entity_poly.pdbx_strand_id
1 'polypeptide(L)'
;MKTKILLTLFMVSVLLLTGCGAEESAPVKKDTVPKAVPVAKTTGPIDCGIKDSCFLEQLASCNPATFTTGMGPKIQFDLTIRGAEGNKCVIHYLAAENPMPQFKNTEMTCKIPLKAYTIEEYEDYFQNNLLTVCQGTYVDAMRALGIE
;
A
#
# COMPACT_ATOMS: atom_id res chain seq x y z
N MET A 1 45.78 5.33 10.36
CA MET A 1 45.95 3.95 10.83
C MET A 1 44.88 3.09 10.17
N LYS A 2 45.28 2.11 9.37
CA LYS A 2 44.40 1.22 8.60
C LYS A 2 44.32 -0.12 9.35
N THR A 3 43.14 -0.52 9.80
CA THR A 3 42.93 -1.87 10.34
C THR A 3 41.90 -2.58 9.46
N LYS A 4 42.42 -3.40 8.55
CA LYS A 4 41.65 -4.40 7.81
C LYS A 4 41.44 -5.58 8.76
N ILE A 5 40.20 -5.99 8.99
CA ILE A 5 39.88 -7.29 9.57
C ILE A 5 39.19 -8.10 8.48
N LEU A 6 39.96 -9.07 8.00
CA LEU A 6 39.63 -10.16 7.10
C LEU A 6 39.53 -11.40 8.00
N LEU A 7 38.49 -12.22 7.86
CA LEU A 7 38.34 -13.64 8.29
C LEU A 7 36.82 -13.90 8.54
N THR A 8 36.17 -15.01 8.18
CA THR A 8 36.53 -16.28 7.53
C THR A 8 35.23 -16.89 7.01
N LEU A 9 35.31 -17.58 5.87
CA LEU A 9 34.32 -18.55 5.39
C LEU A 9 33.95 -19.58 6.47
N PHE A 10 32.67 -19.93 6.56
CA PHE A 10 32.26 -21.29 6.92
C PHE A 10 31.24 -21.80 5.90
N MET A 11 31.72 -22.69 5.02
CA MET A 11 30.89 -23.70 4.37
C MET A 11 30.39 -24.66 5.45
N VAL A 12 29.10 -25.00 5.44
CA VAL A 12 28.64 -26.32 5.90
C VAL A 12 27.59 -26.86 4.95
N SER A 13 27.83 -28.13 4.62
CA SER A 13 27.23 -29.02 3.65
C SER A 13 25.73 -29.30 3.81
N VAL A 14 25.06 -29.35 2.65
CA VAL A 14 24.28 -30.49 2.12
C VAL A 14 23.83 -31.55 3.14
N LEU A 15 22.51 -31.71 3.29
CA LEU A 15 21.90 -33.02 3.47
C LEU A 15 20.65 -33.13 2.57
N LEU A 16 20.72 -34.09 1.64
CA LEU A 16 19.59 -34.61 0.89
C LEU A 16 18.69 -35.43 1.83
N LEU A 17 17.37 -35.29 1.69
CA LEU A 17 16.43 -36.37 1.94
C LEU A 17 15.44 -36.44 0.76
N THR A 18 15.76 -37.37 -0.12
CA THR A 18 14.86 -38.00 -1.10
C THR A 18 13.72 -38.73 -0.37
N GLY A 19 12.49 -38.25 -0.56
CA GLY A 19 11.28 -39.00 -0.25
C GLY A 19 10.61 -39.44 -1.56
N CYS A 20 10.86 -40.68 -1.96
CA CYS A 20 10.17 -41.36 -3.06
C CYS A 20 8.93 -42.04 -2.47
N GLY A 21 7.74 -41.69 -2.97
CA GLY A 21 6.48 -42.35 -2.61
C GLY A 21 5.68 -42.58 -3.89
N ALA A 22 5.50 -43.85 -4.22
CA ALA A 22 4.77 -44.35 -5.38
C ALA A 22 3.29 -44.57 -5.07
N GLU A 23 2.50 -44.69 -6.16
CA GLU A 23 1.14 -45.23 -6.26
C GLU A 23 0.04 -44.31 -5.68
N GLU A 24 -1.06 -44.01 -6.36
CA GLU A 24 -1.94 -44.91 -7.09
C GLU A 24 -2.78 -44.14 -8.13
N SER A 25 -2.98 -44.74 -9.30
CA SER A 25 -3.82 -44.20 -10.37
C SER A 25 -5.25 -44.73 -10.23
N ALA A 26 -6.26 -43.86 -10.21
CA ALA A 26 -7.67 -44.26 -10.35
C ALA A 26 -8.50 -43.16 -11.07
N PRO A 27 -9.65 -43.53 -11.68
CA PRO A 27 -10.07 -42.96 -12.97
C PRO A 27 -11.09 -41.80 -12.91
N VAL A 28 -11.09 -41.08 -14.03
CA VAL A 28 -11.94 -39.97 -14.51
C VAL A 28 -13.43 -40.04 -14.12
N LYS A 29 -13.97 -38.93 -13.59
CA LYS A 29 -15.38 -38.55 -13.73
C LYS A 29 -15.59 -37.05 -13.97
N LYS A 30 -16.15 -36.79 -15.16
CA LYS A 30 -17.10 -35.72 -15.56
C LYS A 30 -16.63 -34.28 -15.49
N ASP A 31 -16.43 -33.74 -16.70
CA ASP A 31 -16.55 -32.35 -17.10
C ASP A 31 -17.65 -31.61 -16.32
N THR A 32 -17.23 -30.96 -15.24
CA THR A 32 -18.02 -29.91 -14.62
C THR A 32 -17.45 -28.62 -15.19
N VAL A 33 -18.09 -28.14 -16.25
CA VAL A 33 -17.87 -26.80 -16.80
C VAL A 33 -17.77 -25.84 -15.61
N PRO A 34 -16.66 -25.09 -15.43
CA PRO A 34 -16.61 -24.06 -14.43
C PRO A 34 -17.75 -23.10 -14.73
N LYS A 35 -18.79 -23.13 -13.90
CA LYS A 35 -19.84 -22.13 -13.90
C LYS A 35 -19.10 -20.85 -13.55
N ALA A 36 -18.82 -20.04 -14.58
CA ALA A 36 -18.18 -18.75 -14.45
C ALA A 36 -18.93 -18.01 -13.34
N VAL A 37 -18.26 -17.84 -12.21
CA VAL A 37 -18.72 -16.91 -11.18
C VAL A 37 -18.84 -15.58 -11.92
N PRO A 38 -20.00 -14.92 -11.91
CA PRO A 38 -20.09 -13.59 -12.47
C PRO A 38 -19.13 -12.73 -11.65
N VAL A 39 -17.98 -12.40 -12.25
CA VAL A 39 -17.11 -11.34 -11.77
C VAL A 39 -17.98 -10.10 -11.86
N ALA A 40 -18.61 -9.76 -10.74
CA ALA A 40 -19.34 -8.52 -10.59
C ALA A 40 -18.30 -7.42 -10.82
N LYS A 41 -18.29 -6.90 -12.05
CA LYS A 41 -17.50 -5.76 -12.46
C LYS A 41 -18.15 -4.56 -11.78
N THR A 42 -17.81 -4.33 -10.51
CA THR A 42 -18.15 -3.10 -9.81
C THR A 42 -17.40 -1.99 -10.51
N THR A 43 -18.08 -1.28 -11.40
CA THR A 43 -17.54 -0.19 -12.22
C THR A 43 -17.42 1.10 -11.41
N GLY A 44 -16.66 1.07 -10.33
CA GLY A 44 -16.36 2.23 -9.49
C GLY A 44 -15.39 1.90 -8.35
N PRO A 45 -14.73 2.91 -7.76
CA PRO A 45 -13.91 2.71 -6.56
C PRO A 45 -14.73 2.11 -5.42
N ILE A 46 -14.11 1.26 -4.60
CA ILE A 46 -14.72 0.76 -3.36
C ILE A 46 -14.77 1.89 -2.33
N ASP A 47 -15.93 2.17 -1.77
CA ASP A 47 -16.05 3.14 -0.67
C ASP A 47 -15.74 2.49 0.68
N CYS A 48 -14.56 2.79 1.24
CA CYS A 48 -14.14 2.32 2.55
C CYS A 48 -14.65 3.19 3.71
N GLY A 49 -15.20 4.39 3.45
CA GLY A 49 -15.57 5.34 4.49
C GLY A 49 -14.40 5.61 5.44
N ILE A 50 -14.56 5.26 6.72
CA ILE A 50 -13.55 5.43 7.78
C ILE A 50 -12.97 4.09 8.28
N LYS A 51 -13.12 2.99 7.54
CA LYS A 51 -12.72 1.65 7.98
C LYS A 51 -11.27 1.33 7.60
N ASP A 52 -10.37 1.36 8.58
CA ASP A 52 -8.94 1.05 8.38
C ASP A 52 -8.70 -0.31 7.72
N SER A 53 -9.44 -1.34 8.10
CA SER A 53 -9.30 -2.68 7.50
C SER A 53 -9.60 -2.70 6.00
N CYS A 54 -10.62 -1.96 5.56
CA CYS A 54 -10.93 -1.80 4.15
C CYS A 54 -9.81 -1.03 3.45
N PHE A 55 -9.38 0.10 4.02
CA PHE A 55 -8.30 0.91 3.46
C PHE A 55 -7.02 0.10 3.27
N LEU A 56 -6.57 -0.65 4.28
CA LEU A 56 -5.36 -1.46 4.22
C LEU A 56 -5.46 -2.59 3.20
N GLU A 57 -6.62 -3.25 3.07
CA GLU A 57 -6.85 -4.27 2.05
C GLU A 57 -6.75 -3.68 0.63
N GLN A 58 -7.37 -2.52 0.40
CA GLN A 58 -7.32 -1.85 -0.89
C GLN A 58 -5.94 -1.25 -1.17
N LEU A 59 -5.20 -0.78 -0.16
CA LEU A 59 -3.83 -0.29 -0.28
C LEU A 59 -2.86 -1.41 -0.66
N ALA A 60 -2.95 -2.56 0.01
CA ALA A 60 -2.08 -3.71 -0.23
C ALA A 60 -2.23 -4.27 -1.66
N SER A 61 -3.46 -4.23 -2.19
CA SER A 61 -3.78 -4.63 -3.56
C SER A 61 -3.70 -3.47 -4.57
N CYS A 62 -3.57 -2.24 -4.07
CA CYS A 62 -3.72 -1.00 -4.80
C CYS A 62 -4.94 -0.96 -5.74
N ASN A 63 -6.06 -1.45 -5.23
CA ASN A 63 -7.33 -1.40 -5.92
C ASN A 63 -7.99 -0.03 -5.71
N PRO A 64 -8.69 0.52 -6.72
CA PRO A 64 -9.33 1.81 -6.59
C PRO A 64 -10.33 1.86 -5.43
N ALA A 65 -10.18 2.82 -4.54
CA ALA A 65 -11.01 2.97 -3.35
C ALA A 65 -11.03 4.40 -2.81
N THR A 66 -12.08 4.78 -2.08
CA THR A 66 -12.19 6.05 -1.35
C THR A 66 -12.16 5.83 0.15
N PHE A 67 -11.53 6.74 0.89
CA PHE A 67 -11.38 6.64 2.34
C PHE A 67 -11.29 8.04 2.94
N THR A 68 -11.93 8.29 4.07
CA THR A 68 -11.82 9.55 4.80
C THR A 68 -11.06 9.30 6.09
N THR A 69 -10.01 10.09 6.33
CA THR A 69 -9.23 10.02 7.56
C THR A 69 -9.05 11.37 8.21
N GLY A 70 -8.90 11.38 9.52
CA GLY A 70 -8.58 12.56 10.30
C GLY A 70 -7.15 12.50 10.82
N MET A 71 -6.36 13.54 10.57
CA MET A 71 -5.10 13.75 11.30
C MET A 71 -5.40 14.63 12.52
N GLY A 72 -5.88 14.00 13.59
CA GLY A 72 -6.34 14.70 14.80
C GLY A 72 -7.71 15.37 14.62
N PRO A 73 -8.14 16.21 15.58
CA PRO A 73 -9.55 16.63 15.69
C PRO A 73 -9.98 17.73 14.71
N LYS A 74 -9.08 18.24 13.86
CA LYS A 74 -9.35 19.42 12.99
C LYS A 74 -8.82 19.31 11.57
N ILE A 75 -8.16 18.21 11.23
CA ILE A 75 -7.62 17.98 9.87
C ILE A 75 -8.31 16.73 9.33
N GLN A 76 -8.98 16.87 8.20
CA GLN A 76 -9.64 15.76 7.51
C GLN A 76 -9.14 15.71 6.07
N PHE A 77 -8.80 14.51 5.62
CA PHE A 77 -8.49 14.22 4.24
C PHE A 77 -9.51 13.25 3.65
N ASP A 78 -9.92 13.53 2.43
CA ASP A 78 -10.59 12.56 1.57
C ASP A 78 -9.53 11.95 0.64
N LEU A 79 -9.34 10.65 0.76
CA LEU A 79 -8.36 9.85 0.04
C LEU A 79 -9.03 9.11 -1.10
N THR A 80 -8.31 8.97 -2.21
CA THR A 80 -8.68 8.09 -3.32
C THR A 80 -7.46 7.32 -3.79
N ILE A 81 -7.48 5.99 -3.60
CA ILE A 81 -6.55 5.08 -4.27
C ILE A 81 -6.92 5.08 -5.76
N ARG A 82 -5.99 5.50 -6.62
CA ARG A 82 -6.21 5.58 -8.08
C ARG A 82 -5.79 4.32 -8.81
N GLY A 83 -4.90 3.53 -8.21
CA GLY A 83 -4.35 2.31 -8.79
C GLY A 83 -2.82 2.29 -8.78
N ALA A 84 -2.26 1.23 -9.34
CA ALA A 84 -0.82 1.00 -9.35
C ALA A 84 -0.11 1.72 -10.51
N GLU A 85 1.07 2.25 -10.23
CA GLU A 85 2.05 2.74 -11.21
C GLU A 85 3.40 2.08 -10.91
N GLY A 86 3.73 0.99 -11.62
CA GLY A 86 4.92 0.18 -11.32
C GLY A 86 4.79 -0.52 -9.96
N ASN A 87 5.79 -0.38 -9.09
CA ASN A 87 5.79 -0.95 -7.73
C ASN A 87 5.19 -0.01 -6.67
N LYS A 88 4.45 1.02 -7.09
CA LYS A 88 3.86 2.02 -6.21
C LYS A 88 2.36 2.10 -6.39
N CYS A 89 1.66 2.33 -5.29
CA CYS A 89 0.27 2.72 -5.26
C CYS A 89 0.14 4.23 -5.34
N VAL A 90 -0.70 4.71 -6.27
CA VAL A 90 -0.99 6.14 -6.43
C VAL A 90 -2.21 6.48 -5.60
N ILE A 91 -2.03 7.37 -4.63
CA ILE A 91 -3.08 7.81 -3.71
C ILE A 91 -3.23 9.32 -3.84
N HIS A 92 -4.45 9.78 -4.05
CA HIS A 92 -4.80 11.18 -4.07
C HIS A 92 -5.42 11.59 -2.74
N TYR A 93 -5.10 12.77 -2.23
CA TYR A 93 -5.61 13.33 -1.00
C TYR A 93 -6.16 14.72 -1.28
N LEU A 94 -7.36 14.99 -0.79
CA LEU A 94 -7.96 16.32 -0.71
C LEU A 94 -8.05 16.71 0.77
N ALA A 95 -7.46 17.84 1.16
CA ALA A 95 -7.61 18.39 2.51
C ALA A 95 -9.00 19.03 2.67
N ALA A 96 -9.99 18.21 3.00
CA ALA A 96 -11.39 18.62 3.19
C ALA A 96 -11.55 19.61 4.36
N GLU A 97 -10.85 19.34 5.47
CA GLU A 97 -10.81 20.22 6.64
C GLU A 97 -9.37 20.47 7.08
N ASN A 98 -9.05 21.72 7.40
CA ASN A 98 -7.77 22.10 7.97
C ASN A 98 -7.91 23.43 8.74
N PRO A 99 -7.36 23.58 9.97
CA PRO A 99 -7.45 24.82 10.73
C PRO A 99 -6.66 25.97 10.09
N MET A 100 -5.70 25.66 9.22
CA MET A 100 -4.90 26.64 8.49
C MET A 100 -5.51 26.83 7.10
N PRO A 101 -6.10 28.01 6.80
CA PRO A 101 -6.86 28.23 5.56
C PRO A 101 -6.08 27.95 4.28
N GLN A 102 -4.76 28.15 4.28
CA GLN A 102 -3.89 27.88 3.14
C GLN A 102 -3.80 26.39 2.74
N PHE A 103 -4.17 25.48 3.64
CA PHE A 103 -4.19 24.04 3.37
C PHE A 103 -5.59 23.53 3.02
N LYS A 104 -6.65 24.29 3.30
CA LYS A 104 -8.01 23.85 3.01
C LYS A 104 -8.24 23.76 1.50
N ASN A 105 -8.90 22.69 1.05
CA ASN A 105 -9.16 22.38 -0.36
C ASN A 105 -7.88 22.28 -1.22
N THR A 106 -6.73 22.07 -0.59
CA THR A 106 -5.50 21.75 -1.33
C THR A 106 -5.38 20.25 -1.50
N GLU A 107 -4.72 19.86 -2.58
CA GLU A 107 -4.58 18.48 -2.99
C GLU A 107 -3.12 18.05 -2.97
N MET A 108 -2.90 16.75 -2.76
CA MET A 108 -1.63 16.10 -3.04
C MET A 108 -1.85 14.70 -3.63
N THR A 109 -0.89 14.23 -4.41
CA THR A 109 -0.83 12.86 -4.90
C THR A 109 0.46 12.23 -4.41
N CYS A 110 0.34 11.08 -3.76
CA CYS A 110 1.45 10.34 -3.19
C CYS A 110 1.65 9.02 -3.95
N LYS A 111 2.91 8.62 -4.11
CA LYS A 111 3.30 7.33 -4.69
C LYS A 111 3.91 6.45 -3.61
N ILE A 112 3.08 5.62 -2.98
CA ILE A 112 3.44 4.78 -1.83
C ILE A 112 3.90 3.40 -2.32
N PRO A 113 4.99 2.80 -1.82
CA PRO A 113 5.41 1.46 -2.20
C PRO A 113 4.32 0.40 -1.97
N LEU A 114 4.19 -0.55 -2.90
CA LEU A 114 3.32 -1.72 -2.75
C LEU A 114 3.95 -2.70 -1.75
N LYS A 115 3.50 -2.64 -0.50
CA LYS A 115 3.86 -3.57 0.58
C LYS A 115 2.65 -3.77 1.49
N ALA A 116 2.66 -4.85 2.27
CA ALA A 116 1.72 -4.99 3.37
C ALA A 116 2.10 -4.00 4.48
N TYR A 117 1.12 -3.24 4.96
CA TYR A 117 1.26 -2.29 6.06
C TYR A 117 0.26 -2.67 7.16
N THR A 118 0.63 -2.51 8.43
CA THR A 118 -0.34 -2.19 9.48
C THR A 118 -0.73 -0.71 9.39
N ILE A 119 -1.79 -0.28 10.09
CA ILE A 119 -2.17 1.13 10.10
C ILE A 119 -1.04 2.01 10.65
N GLU A 120 -0.39 1.56 11.72
CA GLU A 120 0.74 2.25 12.37
C GLU A 120 1.95 2.36 11.44
N GLU A 121 2.31 1.27 10.72
CA GLU A 121 3.41 1.30 9.76
C GLU A 121 3.13 2.23 8.58
N TYR A 122 1.86 2.32 8.16
CA TYR A 122 1.46 3.23 7.09
C TYR A 122 1.51 4.69 7.57
N GLU A 123 0.99 4.98 8.75
CA GLU A 123 1.01 6.31 9.35
C GLU A 123 2.45 6.80 9.57
N ASP A 124 3.31 5.96 10.15
CA ASP A 124 4.73 6.27 10.36
C ASP A 124 5.45 6.49 9.02
N TYR A 125 5.24 5.61 8.04
CA TYR A 125 5.79 5.79 6.70
C TYR A 125 5.35 7.12 6.08
N PHE A 126 4.05 7.42 6.16
CA PHE A 126 3.48 8.62 5.59
C PHE A 126 4.04 9.87 6.26
N GLN A 127 4.05 9.94 7.60
CA GLN A 127 4.58 11.09 8.33
C GLN A 127 6.06 11.36 8.02
N ASN A 128 6.88 10.31 7.96
CA ASN A 128 8.33 10.43 7.72
C ASN A 128 8.69 10.69 6.25
N ASN A 129 7.76 10.48 5.31
CA ASN A 129 8.07 10.55 3.88
C ASN A 129 7.14 11.49 3.09
N LEU A 130 6.20 12.18 3.74
CA LEU A 130 5.16 12.98 3.07
C LEU A 130 5.74 13.92 2.01
N LEU A 131 6.76 14.71 2.36
CA LEU A 131 7.34 15.70 1.45
C LEU A 131 8.19 15.10 0.33
N THR A 132 8.55 13.81 0.41
CA THR A 132 9.39 13.11 -0.58
C THR A 132 8.56 12.23 -1.51
N VAL A 133 7.46 11.65 -1.03
CA VAL A 133 6.61 10.72 -1.81
C VAL A 133 5.35 11.37 -2.36
N CYS A 134 5.01 12.56 -1.88
CA CYS A 134 3.85 13.32 -2.32
C CYS A 134 4.25 14.58 -3.09
N GLN A 135 3.36 14.99 -3.98
CA GLN A 135 3.45 16.24 -4.75
C GLN A 135 2.08 16.88 -4.90
N GLY A 136 2.04 18.21 -5.03
CA GLY A 136 0.81 18.99 -5.23
C GLY A 136 0.72 20.18 -4.30
N THR A 137 -0.36 20.95 -4.45
CA THR A 137 -0.57 22.23 -3.75
C THR A 137 -0.47 22.15 -2.23
N TYR A 138 -0.88 21.02 -1.60
CA TYR A 138 -0.72 20.84 -0.16
C TYR A 138 0.77 20.80 0.25
N VAL A 139 1.58 20.03 -0.50
CA VAL A 139 3.03 19.90 -0.28
C VAL A 139 3.75 21.21 -0.58
N ASP A 140 3.34 21.92 -1.63
CA ASP A 140 3.91 23.23 -1.98
C ASP A 140 3.65 24.26 -0.88
N ALA A 141 2.45 24.26 -0.29
CA ALA A 141 2.12 25.10 0.85
C ALA A 141 2.94 24.75 2.11
N MET A 142 3.22 23.46 2.36
CA MET A 142 4.08 23.05 3.48
C MET A 142 5.51 23.58 3.31
N ARG A 143 6.08 23.42 2.12
CA ARG A 143 7.43 23.91 1.80
C ARG A 143 7.53 25.43 1.89
N ALA A 144 6.50 26.14 1.43
CA ALA A 144 6.45 27.60 1.51
C ALA A 144 6.46 28.13 2.97
N LEU A 145 6.02 27.31 3.93
CA LEU A 145 6.05 27.61 5.36
C LEU A 145 7.34 27.13 6.06
N GLY A 146 8.29 26.56 5.31
CA GLY A 146 9.54 26.04 5.85
C GLY A 146 9.40 24.72 6.61
N ILE A 147 8.35 23.93 6.31
CA ILE A 147 8.21 22.57 6.83
C ILE A 147 9.05 21.64 5.92
N GLU A 148 10.02 20.94 6.52
CA GLU A 148 10.97 20.04 5.85
C GLU A 148 10.89 18.60 6.39
#